data_AF-A0A8C1MD08-F1
#
_entry.id   AF-A0A8C1MD08-F1
#
_cell.length_a   1.000
_cell.length_b   1.000
_cell.length_c   1.000
_cell.angle_alpha   90.00
_cell.angle_beta   90.00
_cell.angle_gamma   90.00
#
_symmetry.space_group_name_H-M   'P 1'
#
loop_
_entity.id
_entity.type
_entity.pdbx_description
1 polymer ?
#
loop_
_entity_poly.entity_id
_entity_poly.type
_entity_poly.pdbx_seq_one_letter_code
_entity_poly.pdbx_strand_id
1 'polypeptide(L)'
;MLFLFRKAVVYTIDYRNRTCQKNPLHTAFHPSHIPHNASLLSQVILGGSSAPGEGLLVNTWTGDVPETGGKYLATVTEFGCIPVSTLYYTEKSGWVVTNYFNAVKGIEDPEQFFPPPFCTDADTEEEELDFFSAFF
;
A
#
# COMPACT_ATOMS: atom_id res chain seq x y z
N MET A 1 11.17 -0.54 4.49
CA MET A 1 10.88 -1.97 4.76
C MET A 1 10.71 -2.70 3.44
N LEU A 2 11.05 -3.99 3.39
CA LEU A 2 10.88 -4.86 2.22
C LEU A 2 10.04 -6.08 2.62
N PHE A 3 8.80 -6.12 2.15
CA PHE A 3 7.83 -7.19 2.44
C PHE A 3 7.90 -8.29 1.37
N LEU A 4 8.24 -9.51 1.77
CA LEU A 4 8.33 -10.66 0.88
C LEU A 4 7.30 -11.73 1.28
N PHE A 5 6.04 -11.50 0.94
CA PHE A 5 4.91 -12.36 1.31
C PHE A 5 5.10 -13.85 0.96
N ARG A 6 5.67 -14.17 -0.21
CA ARG A 6 5.95 -15.56 -0.60
C ARG A 6 6.98 -16.26 0.29
N LYS A 7 7.83 -15.49 0.96
CA LYS A 7 8.86 -15.99 1.88
C LYS A 7 8.45 -15.81 3.35
N ALA A 8 7.27 -15.25 3.63
CA ALA A 8 6.78 -14.94 4.98
C ALA A 8 7.78 -14.15 5.84
N VAL A 9 8.49 -13.19 5.22
CA VAL A 9 9.46 -12.34 5.92
C VAL A 9 9.33 -10.88 5.51
N VAL A 10 9.66 -9.99 6.43
CA VAL A 10 9.86 -8.57 6.17
C VAL A 10 11.24 -8.15 6.65
N TYR A 11 11.89 -7.27 5.89
CA TYR A 11 13.16 -6.66 6.27
C TYR A 11 12.96 -5.18 6.58
N THR A 12 13.37 -4.75 7.77
CA THR A 12 13.56 -3.34 8.10
C THR A 12 15.01 -3.00 7.84
N ILE A 13 15.27 -2.19 6.81
CA ILE A 13 16.61 -1.93 6.27
C ILE A 13 16.98 -0.48 6.55
N ASP A 14 18.05 -0.26 7.30
CA ASP A 14 18.68 1.05 7.45
C ASP A 14 19.89 1.14 6.52
N TYR A 15 19.70 1.83 5.39
CA TYR A 15 20.77 2.03 4.42
C TYR A 15 21.91 2.93 4.92
N ARG A 16 21.66 3.80 5.91
CA ARG A 16 22.69 4.71 6.45
C ARG A 16 23.61 3.94 7.39
N ASN A 17 23.02 3.18 8.31
CA ASN A 17 23.77 2.38 9.27
C ASN A 17 24.21 1.02 8.73
N ARG A 18 23.69 0.63 7.55
CA ARG A 18 23.92 -0.67 6.91
C ARG A 18 23.54 -1.83 7.84
N THR A 19 22.45 -1.65 8.57
CA THR A 19 21.88 -2.66 9.46
C THR A 19 20.55 -3.14 8.89
N CYS A 20 20.20 -4.38 9.19
CA CYS A 20 18.91 -4.96 8.82
C CYS A 20 18.35 -5.76 9.98
N GLN A 21 17.05 -5.61 10.19
CA GLN A 21 16.25 -6.44 11.08
C GLN A 21 15.34 -7.29 10.19
N LYS A 22 15.23 -8.58 10.52
CA LYS A 22 14.39 -9.54 9.80
C LYS A 22 13.30 -10.02 10.74
N ASN A 23 12.05 -9.88 10.32
CA ASN A 23 10.89 -10.25 11.11
C ASN A 23 10.00 -11.23 10.33
N PRO A 24 9.28 -12.13 11.04
CA PRO A 24 8.26 -12.98 10.42
C PRO A 24 7.07 -12.13 9.92
N LEU A 25 6.48 -12.54 8.78
CA LEU A 25 5.31 -11.91 8.17
C LEU A 25 4.16 -12.92 8.13
N HIS A 26 3.13 -12.70 8.94
CA HIS A 26 2.04 -13.67 9.14
C HIS A 26 0.78 -13.39 8.31
N THR A 27 0.61 -12.18 7.78
CA THR A 27 -0.59 -11.82 7.02
C THR A 27 -0.50 -12.25 5.55
N ALA A 28 -1.67 -12.51 4.96
CA ALA A 28 -1.79 -12.69 3.52
C ALA A 28 -1.47 -11.39 2.78
N PHE A 29 -1.09 -11.53 1.50
CA PHE A 29 -0.90 -10.38 0.64
C PHE A 29 -2.23 -9.63 0.46
N HIS A 30 -2.26 -8.36 0.87
CA HIS A 30 -3.39 -7.46 0.62
C HIS A 30 -3.21 -6.81 -0.75
N PRO A 31 -3.98 -7.20 -1.79
CA PRO A 31 -3.70 -6.73 -3.14
C PRO A 31 -4.27 -5.32 -3.33
N SER A 32 -3.46 -4.41 -3.86
CA SER A 32 -3.86 -3.03 -4.18
C SER A 32 -4.71 -2.98 -5.46
N HIS A 33 -5.99 -3.34 -5.34
CA HIS A 33 -6.98 -3.27 -6.40
C HIS A 33 -8.35 -2.94 -5.81
N ILE A 34 -9.29 -2.53 -6.67
CA ILE A 34 -10.71 -2.41 -6.28
C ILE A 34 -11.33 -3.81 -6.29
N PRO A 35 -11.82 -4.32 -5.15
CA PRO A 35 -12.50 -5.61 -5.10
C PRO A 35 -13.76 -5.64 -5.97
N HIS A 36 -14.09 -6.79 -6.55
CA HIS A 36 -15.28 -6.93 -7.41
C HIS A 36 -16.61 -6.68 -6.69
N ASN A 37 -16.66 -6.85 -5.37
CA ASN A 37 -17.83 -6.58 -4.53
C ASN A 37 -17.85 -5.15 -3.95
N ALA A 38 -16.92 -4.28 -4.38
CA ALA A 38 -16.90 -2.89 -3.95
C ALA A 38 -18.14 -2.13 -4.45
N SER A 39 -18.58 -1.15 -3.66
CA SER A 39 -19.65 -0.23 -4.03
C SER A 39 -19.07 1.10 -4.51
N LEU A 40 -19.56 1.61 -5.64
CA LEU A 40 -19.19 2.94 -6.12
C LEU A 40 -19.83 3.99 -5.20
N LEU A 41 -19.01 4.83 -4.59
CA LEU A 41 -19.47 5.91 -3.71
C LEU A 41 -19.70 7.21 -4.50
N SER A 42 -18.74 7.57 -5.35
CA SER A 42 -18.80 8.81 -6.14
C SER A 42 -17.85 8.78 -7.33
N GLN A 43 -18.14 9.64 -8.30
CA GLN A 43 -17.23 10.00 -9.39
C GLN A 43 -17.10 11.53 -9.42
N VAL A 44 -15.87 12.04 -9.38
CA VAL A 44 -15.58 13.47 -9.28
C VAL A 44 -14.36 13.87 -10.12
N ILE A 45 -14.22 15.17 -10.39
CA ILE A 45 -13.00 15.75 -10.97
C ILE A 45 -12.17 16.32 -9.82
N LEU A 46 -10.96 15.81 -9.63
CA LEU A 46 -9.97 16.42 -8.73
C LEU A 46 -9.23 17.52 -9.48
N GLY A 47 -9.12 18.71 -8.88
CA GLY A 47 -8.51 19.88 -9.50
C GLY A 47 -9.56 20.81 -10.13
N GLY A 48 -9.19 21.49 -11.21
CA GLY A 48 -10.06 22.42 -11.93
C GLY A 48 -10.87 21.74 -13.03
N SER A 49 -12.08 22.23 -13.28
CA SER A 49 -12.94 21.81 -14.40
C SER A 49 -13.11 22.91 -15.46
N SER A 50 -12.34 23.99 -15.36
CA SER A 50 -12.49 25.19 -16.19
C SER A 50 -11.71 25.11 -17.50
N ALA A 51 -10.55 24.43 -17.52
CA ALA A 51 -9.76 24.24 -18.71
C ALA A 51 -9.24 22.79 -18.86
N PRO A 52 -8.91 22.35 -20.10
CA PRO A 52 -8.34 21.03 -20.34
C PRO A 52 -7.03 20.81 -19.58
N GLY A 53 -6.90 19.66 -18.91
CA GLY A 53 -5.69 19.28 -18.17
C GLY A 53 -5.62 19.81 -16.74
N GLU A 54 -6.57 20.64 -16.29
CA GLU A 54 -6.63 21.10 -14.90
C GLU A 54 -7.21 20.05 -13.93
N GLY A 55 -7.88 19.04 -14.48
CA GLY A 55 -8.68 18.10 -13.72
C GLY A 55 -8.35 16.64 -14.01
N LEU A 56 -8.52 15.79 -12.99
CA LEU A 56 -8.38 14.35 -13.07
C LEU A 56 -9.71 13.69 -12.69
N LEU A 57 -10.32 12.95 -13.61
CA LEU A 57 -11.54 12.20 -13.35
C LEU A 57 -11.22 10.95 -12.53
N VAL A 58 -11.86 10.82 -11.36
CA VAL A 58 -11.63 9.73 -10.42
C VAL A 58 -12.94 9.12 -9.93
N ASN A 59 -12.87 7.85 -9.55
CA ASN A 59 -13.92 7.13 -8.84
C ASN A 59 -13.47 6.79 -7.43
N THR A 60 -14.35 7.01 -6.46
CA THR A 60 -14.16 6.52 -5.11
C THR A 60 -15.06 5.31 -4.87
N TRP A 61 -14.45 4.21 -4.47
CA TRP A 61 -15.09 2.94 -4.13
C TRP A 61 -15.00 2.68 -2.64
N THR A 62 -15.95 1.95 -2.09
CA THR A 62 -15.95 1.57 -0.68
C THR A 62 -16.41 0.13 -0.47
N GLY A 63 -15.98 -0.45 0.64
CA GLY A 63 -16.41 -1.76 1.10
C GLY A 63 -15.87 -2.06 2.48
N ASP A 64 -16.18 -3.25 2.98
CA ASP A 64 -15.63 -3.76 4.23
C ASP A 64 -14.33 -4.53 3.97
N VAL A 65 -13.46 -4.60 4.98
CA VAL A 65 -12.24 -5.40 5.00
C VAL A 65 -12.49 -6.60 5.92
N PRO A 66 -12.89 -7.77 5.39
CA PRO A 66 -13.34 -8.89 6.22
C PRO A 66 -12.30 -9.36 7.24
N GLU A 67 -11.01 -9.29 6.89
CA GLU A 67 -9.91 -9.76 7.73
C GLU A 67 -9.74 -8.94 9.01
N THR A 68 -10.03 -7.64 8.95
CA THR A 68 -9.88 -6.71 10.08
C THR A 68 -11.21 -6.25 10.67
N GLY A 69 -12.34 -6.62 10.04
CA GLY A 69 -13.65 -6.03 10.34
C GLY A 69 -13.74 -4.53 10.01
N GLY A 70 -12.76 -4.02 9.26
CA GLY A 70 -12.61 -2.61 8.95
C GLY A 70 -13.45 -2.15 7.75
N LYS A 71 -13.26 -0.90 7.36
CA LYS A 71 -13.82 -0.32 6.13
C LYS A 71 -12.72 0.31 5.30
N TYR A 72 -12.90 0.36 3.99
CA TYR A 72 -12.00 1.07 3.11
C TYR A 72 -12.71 2.07 2.21
N LEU A 73 -12.00 3.13 1.83
CA LEU A 73 -12.32 3.96 0.68
C LEU A 73 -11.11 3.98 -0.25
N ALA A 74 -11.30 3.62 -1.51
CA ALA A 74 -10.24 3.62 -2.51
C ALA A 74 -10.62 4.55 -3.66
N THR A 75 -9.81 5.59 -3.87
CA THR A 75 -9.98 6.51 -4.98
C THR A 75 -8.97 6.18 -6.07
N VAL A 76 -9.47 5.90 -7.27
CA VAL A 76 -8.67 5.54 -8.45
C VAL A 76 -9.04 6.43 -9.62
N THR A 77 -8.12 6.62 -10.56
CA THR A 77 -8.45 7.27 -11.84
C THR A 77 -9.50 6.46 -12.60
N GLU A 78 -10.48 7.15 -13.19
CA GLU A 78 -11.48 6.51 -14.08
C GLU A 78 -10.76 5.72 -15.19
N PHE A 79 -9.76 6.36 -15.79
CA PHE A 79 -8.97 5.78 -16.85
C PHE A 79 -7.69 5.16 -16.29
N GLY A 80 -7.54 3.84 -16.48
CA GLY A 80 -6.35 3.09 -16.11
C GLY A 80 -6.31 2.58 -14.67
N CYS A 81 -7.33 2.88 -13.85
CA CYS A 81 -7.45 2.39 -12.47
C CYS A 81 -6.17 2.63 -11.63
N ILE A 82 -5.58 3.82 -11.77
CA ILE A 82 -4.36 4.19 -11.05
C ILE A 82 -4.76 4.70 -9.67
N PRO A 83 -4.19 4.18 -8.57
CA PRO A 83 -4.53 4.64 -7.23
C PRO A 83 -4.17 6.11 -7.05
N VAL A 84 -5.09 6.87 -6.48
CA VAL A 84 -4.91 8.27 -6.07
C VAL A 84 -4.82 8.34 -4.55
N SER A 85 -5.76 7.69 -3.86
CA SER A 85 -5.72 7.56 -2.42
C SER A 85 -6.38 6.27 -1.95
N THR A 86 -5.98 5.77 -0.79
CA THR A 86 -6.63 4.67 -0.10
C THR A 86 -6.72 4.99 1.38
N LEU A 87 -7.92 4.83 1.92
CA LEU A 87 -8.23 5.04 3.31
C LEU A 87 -8.65 3.69 3.89
N TYR A 88 -8.02 3.30 4.98
CA TYR A 88 -8.41 2.13 5.76
C TYR A 88 -8.81 2.56 7.16
N TYR A 89 -9.96 2.08 7.61
CA TYR A 89 -10.43 2.25 8.98
C TYR A 89 -10.41 0.92 9.70
N THR A 90 -9.78 0.90 10.88
CA THR A 90 -9.99 -0.15 11.88
C THR A 90 -10.25 0.51 13.24
N GLU A 91 -10.90 -0.19 14.16
CA GLU A 91 -11.14 0.34 15.51
C GLU A 91 -9.83 0.65 16.25
N LYS A 92 -8.76 -0.10 15.97
CA LYS A 92 -7.45 0.07 16.62
C LYS A 92 -6.67 1.26 16.09
N SER A 93 -6.65 1.44 14.77
CA SER A 93 -5.83 2.47 14.10
C SER A 93 -6.55 3.78 13.83
N GLY A 94 -7.89 3.79 13.87
CA GLY A 94 -8.68 4.83 13.22
C GLY A 94 -8.45 4.84 11.71
N TRP A 95 -8.56 6.01 11.09
CA TRP A 95 -8.33 6.19 9.65
C TRP A 95 -6.85 6.32 9.32
N VAL A 96 -6.33 5.37 8.55
CA VAL A 96 -5.02 5.45 7.89
C VAL A 96 -5.24 5.91 6.46
N VAL A 97 -4.57 6.98 6.04
CA VAL A 97 -4.70 7.56 4.71
C VAL A 97 -3.37 7.43 3.97
N THR A 98 -3.39 6.74 2.83
CA THR A 98 -2.25 6.66 1.91
C THR A 98 -2.59 7.40 0.63
N ASN A 99 -1.75 8.36 0.24
CA ASN A 99 -1.89 9.09 -1.02
C ASN A 99 -0.76 8.69 -1.97
N TYR A 100 -1.09 8.54 -3.25
CA TYR A 100 -0.17 8.08 -4.28
C TYR A 100 0.07 9.22 -5.27
N PHE A 101 1.33 9.45 -5.60
CA PHE A 101 1.76 10.51 -6.51
C PHE A 101 2.81 9.98 -7.49
N ASN A 102 2.90 10.57 -8.67
CA ASN A 102 3.91 10.24 -9.68
C ASN A 102 3.98 8.75 -10.02
N ALA A 103 2.83 8.08 -10.07
CA ALA A 103 2.76 6.65 -10.33
C ALA A 103 3.23 6.31 -11.76
N VAL A 104 4.19 5.39 -11.86
CA VAL A 104 4.69 4.82 -13.13
C VAL A 104 4.26 3.36 -13.20
N LYS A 105 3.78 2.94 -14.38
CA LYS A 105 3.38 1.54 -14.58
C LYS A 105 4.61 0.65 -14.75
N GLY A 106 4.63 -0.45 -13.99
CA GLY A 106 5.72 -1.42 -14.02
C GLY A 106 6.74 -1.19 -12.91
N ILE A 107 7.85 -1.90 -13.00
CA ILE A 107 8.98 -1.82 -12.07
C ILE A 107 10.19 -1.46 -12.90
N GLU A 108 10.77 -0.28 -12.67
CA GLU A 108 11.97 0.17 -13.39
C GLU A 108 13.22 -0.59 -12.96
N ASP A 109 13.34 -0.86 -11.65
CA ASP A 109 14.48 -1.55 -11.04
C ASP A 109 14.02 -2.74 -10.17
N PRO A 110 14.03 -3.96 -10.71
CA PRO A 110 13.69 -5.17 -9.95
C PRO A 110 14.67 -5.50 -8.82
N GLU A 111 15.89 -4.96 -8.84
CA GLU A 111 16.90 -5.26 -7.82
C GLU A 111 16.46 -4.77 -6.43
N GLN A 112 15.54 -3.81 -6.37
CA GLN A 112 14.95 -3.31 -5.12
C GLN A 112 14.18 -4.37 -4.32
N PHE A 113 13.81 -5.50 -4.94
CA PHE A 113 13.14 -6.61 -4.26
C PHE A 113 14.10 -7.63 -3.63
N PHE A 114 15.41 -7.45 -3.80
CA PHE A 114 16.42 -8.28 -3.17
C PHE A 114 17.01 -7.57 -1.96
N PRO A 115 17.06 -8.22 -0.78
CA PRO A 115 17.75 -7.65 0.37
C PRO A 115 19.22 -7.35 0.02
N PRO A 116 19.75 -6.18 0.42
CA PRO A 116 21.16 -5.86 0.23
C PRO A 116 22.09 -6.91 0.86
N PRO A 117 23.35 -7.05 0.37
CA PRO A 117 24.28 -8.05 0.89
C PRO A 117 24.55 -7.96 2.39
N PHE A 118 24.45 -6.76 2.98
CA PHE A 118 24.64 -6.56 4.42
C PHE A 118 23.46 -7.07 5.27
N CYS A 119 22.35 -7.51 4.66
CA CYS A 119 21.23 -8.16 5.34
C CYS A 119 21.36 -9.69 5.41
N THR A 120 22.46 -10.29 4.92
CA THR A 120 22.61 -11.76 4.87
C THR A 120 22.52 -12.39 6.26
N ASP A 121 23.14 -11.74 7.25
CA ASP A 121 23.17 -12.16 8.66
C ASP A 121 22.26 -11.28 9.53
N ALA A 122 21.17 -10.76 8.97
CA ALA A 122 20.26 -9.88 9.70
C ALA A 122 19.73 -10.53 10.99
N ASP A 123 19.75 -9.77 12.08
CA ASP A 123 19.20 -10.20 13.35
C ASP A 123 17.71 -10.49 13.17
N THR A 124 17.29 -11.67 13.64
CA THR A 124 15.90 -12.09 13.58
C THR A 124 15.21 -11.67 14.86
N GLU A 125 14.19 -10.83 14.74
CA GLU A 125 13.35 -10.45 15.86
C GLU A 125 11.99 -11.14 15.79
N GLU A 126 11.46 -11.51 16.95
CA GLU A 126 10.16 -12.20 17.08
C GLU A 126 8.96 -11.23 16.98
N GLU A 127 9.20 -9.93 16.77
CA GLU A 127 8.12 -8.99 16.53
C GLU A 127 7.38 -9.33 15.24
N GLU A 128 6.08 -9.60 15.36
CA GLU A 128 5.21 -9.92 14.23
C GLU A 128 4.74 -8.64 13.54
N LEU A 129 5.08 -8.52 12.26
CA LEU A 129 4.67 -7.39 11.43
C LEU A 129 3.63 -7.84 10.40
N ASP A 130 2.73 -6.92 10.06
CA ASP A 130 1.70 -7.12 9.05
C ASP A 130 1.77 -6.02 7.97
N PHE A 131 0.82 -6.07 7.02
CA PHE A 131 0.73 -5.07 5.95
C PHE A 131 0.51 -3.66 6.48
N PHE A 132 -0.26 -3.51 7.56
CA PHE A 132 -0.56 -2.21 8.16
C PHE A 132 0.62 -1.65 8.94
N SER A 133 1.56 -2.48 9.39
CA SER A 133 2.84 -2.04 9.95
C SER A 133 3.65 -1.16 9.00
N ALA A 134 3.39 -1.19 7.69
CA ALA A 134 4.05 -0.28 6.73
C ALA A 134 3.61 1.19 6.85
N PHE A 135 2.51 1.48 7.58
CA PHE A 135 1.91 2.81 7.68
C PHE A 135 2.18 3.52 9.02
N PHE A 136 2.87 2.86 9.95
CA PHE A 136 3.22 3.38 11.28
C PHE A 136 4.74 3.35 11.48
#